data_AF-A0A7X0TMD8-F1
#
_entry.id   AF-A0A7X0TMD8-F1
#
_cell.length_a   1.000
_cell.length_b   1.000
_cell.length_c   1.000
_cell.angle_alpha   90.00
_cell.angle_beta   90.00
_cell.angle_gamma   90.00
#
_symmetry.space_group_name_H-M   'P 1'
#
loop_
_entity.id
_entity.type
_entity.pdbx_description
1 polymer ?
#
loop_
_entity_poly.entity_id
_entity_poly.type
_entity_poly.pdbx_seq_one_letter_code
_entity_poly.pdbx_strand_id
1 'polypeptide(L)' 'MRARKMLALQWEDIDFGRNEIHISRTLSHMHSKNIVTTPKSINSNRHVTINAKLAEILKFEWRVSKSY' A
#
# COMPACT_ATOMS: atom_id res chain seq x y z
N MET A 1 7.46 -4.22 -6.67
CA MET A 1 7.50 -3.46 -5.40
C MET A 1 8.30 -4.26 -4.36
N ARG A 2 8.94 -3.61 -3.37
CA ARG A 2 9.65 -4.32 -2.28
C ARG A 2 8.63 -4.80 -1.24
N ALA A 3 8.71 -6.05 -0.79
CA ALA A 3 7.69 -6.69 0.06
C ALA A 3 7.29 -5.85 1.30
N ARG A 4 8.25 -5.25 2.00
CA ARG A 4 7.98 -4.36 3.16
C ARG A 4 7.08 -3.15 2.86
N LYS A 5 7.09 -2.67 1.63
CA LYS A 5 6.21 -1.57 1.19
C LYS A 5 4.81 -2.07 0.88
N MET A 6 4.69 -3.29 0.38
CA MET A 6 3.38 -3.93 0.15
C MET A 6 2.70 -4.25 1.49
N LEU A 7 3.46 -4.68 2.50
CA LEU A 7 2.93 -4.99 3.84
C LEU A 7 2.54 -3.75 4.66
N ALA A 8 3.07 -2.57 4.33
CA ALA A 8 2.70 -1.30 4.98
C ALA A 8 1.60 -0.54 4.23
N LEU A 9 1.10 -1.09 3.12
CA LEU A 9 0.09 -0.44 2.31
C LEU A 9 -1.25 -0.43 3.05
N GLN A 10 -1.89 0.72 3.13
CA GLN A 10 -3.25 0.83 3.64
C GLN A 10 -4.25 1.04 2.50
N TRP A 11 -5.54 0.84 2.76
CA TRP A 11 -6.57 0.96 1.72
C TRP A 11 -6.73 2.40 1.23
N GLU A 12 -6.44 3.36 2.09
CA GLU A 12 -6.48 4.80 1.82
C GLU A 12 -5.35 5.24 0.87
N ASP A 13 -4.30 4.42 0.74
CA ASP A 13 -3.18 4.69 -0.16
C ASP A 13 -3.48 4.29 -1.63
N ILE A 14 -4.62 3.64 -1.90
CA ILE A 14 -4.98 3.13 -3.24
C ILE A 14 -6.03 4.05 -3.88
N ASP A 15 -5.65 4.73 -4.96
CA ASP A 15 -6.56 5.50 -5.80
C ASP A 15 -7.12 4.64 -6.93
N PHE A 16 -8.33 4.11 -6.73
CA PHE A 16 -9.05 3.33 -7.74
C PHE A 16 -9.60 4.18 -8.89
N GLY A 17 -9.70 5.51 -8.75
CA GLY A 17 -10.12 6.41 -9.83
C GLY A 17 -9.01 6.59 -10.86
N ARG A 18 -7.76 6.63 -10.39
CA ARG A 18 -6.56 6.77 -11.24
C ARG A 18 -5.82 5.45 -11.47
N ASN A 19 -6.22 4.36 -10.81
CA ASN A 19 -5.50 3.09 -10.76
C ASN A 19 -4.05 3.28 -10.31
N GLU A 20 -3.84 4.01 -9.22
CA GLU A 20 -2.51 4.29 -8.68
C GLU A 20 -2.42 3.91 -7.21
N ILE A 21 -1.25 3.44 -6.80
CA ILE A 21 -0.92 3.18 -5.41
C ILE A 21 0.09 4.23 -4.94
N HIS A 22 -0.28 5.00 -3.93
CA HIS A 22 0.59 5.97 -3.30
C HIS A 22 1.45 5.32 -2.22
N ILE A 23 2.73 5.15 -2.51
CA ILE A 23 3.67 4.54 -1.58
C ILE A 23 4.35 5.64 -0.77
N SER A 24 3.78 5.94 0.39
CA SER A 24 4.28 6.95 1.33
C SER A 24 4.84 6.37 2.63
N ARG A 25 4.75 5.05 2.83
CA ARG A 25 5.14 4.36 4.08
C ARG A 25 5.88 3.06 3.81
N THR A 26 6.60 2.55 4.80
CA THR A 26 7.31 1.26 4.71
C THR A 26 7.29 0.55 6.06
N LEU A 27 7.08 -0.77 6.05
CA LEU A 27 7.12 -1.58 7.25
C LEU A 27 8.57 -1.75 7.68
N SER A 28 8.88 -1.34 8.90
CA SER A 28 10.19 -1.51 9.52
C SER A 28 10.04 -2.36 10.77
N HIS A 29 10.94 -3.31 10.95
CA HIS A 29 11.00 -4.12 12.16
C HIS A 29 12.04 -3.49 13.08
N MET A 30 11.61 -3.00 14.24
CA MET A 30 12.48 -2.39 15.24
C MET A 30 12.08 -2.89 16.64
N HIS A 31 13.05 -3.32 17.44
CA HIS A 31 12.82 -3.82 18.81
C HIS A 31 11.69 -4.85 18.92
N SER A 32 11.71 -5.89 18.07
CA SER A 32 10.71 -6.97 18.08
C SER A 32 9.27 -6.53 17.77
N LYS A 33 9.08 -5.30 17.27
CA LYS A 33 7.78 -4.75 16.88
C LYS A 33 7.79 -4.35 15.40
N ASN A 34 6.67 -4.60 14.75
CA ASN A 34 6.39 -4.11 13.41
C ASN A 34 5.90 -2.66 13.49
N ILE A 35 6.69 -1.73 12.98
CA ILE A 35 6.40 -0.30 12.99
C ILE A 35 6.22 0.17 11.55
N VAL A 36 5.09 0.81 11.26
CA VAL A 36 4.91 1.52 9.98
C VAL A 36 5.62 2.86 10.09
N THR A 37 6.72 2.99 9.35
CA THR A 37 7.52 4.21 9.32
C THR A 37 7.25 5.01 8.06
N THR A 38 7.10 6.32 8.21
CA THR A 38 7.15 7.26 7.09
C THR A 38 8.61 7.42 6.65
N PRO A 39 8.87 7.62 5.35
CA PRO A 39 10.20 7.84 4.86
C PRO A 39 10.76 9.14 5.43
N LYS A 40 12.07 9.14 5.68
CA LYS A 40 12.80 10.30 6.24
C LYS A 40 12.84 11.52 5.30
N SER A 41 12.44 11.36 4.03
CA SER A 41 12.44 12.42 3.02
C SER A 41 11.31 12.21 2.01
N ILE A 42 10.70 13.33 1.57
CA ILE A 42 9.64 13.42 0.55
C ILE A 42 9.99 12.68 -0.75
N ASN A 43 11.29 12.61 -1.12
CA ASN A 43 11.75 11.92 -2.32
C ASN A 43 11.47 10.42 -2.35
N SER A 44 11.11 9.81 -1.23
CA SER A 44 10.76 8.39 -1.18
C SER A 44 9.28 8.10 -1.45
N ASN A 45 8.44 9.16 -1.50
CA ASN A 45 7.05 9.06 -1.92
C ASN A 45 7.00 8.83 -3.41
N ARG A 46 6.21 7.86 -3.83
CA ARG A 46 6.06 7.54 -5.25
C ARG A 46 4.66 7.01 -5.54
N HIS A 47 4.19 7.32 -6.72
CA HIS A 47 2.97 6.79 -7.28
C HIS A 47 3.33 5.61 -8.18
N VAL A 48 2.65 4.49 -8.00
CA VAL A 48 2.81 3.32 -8.85
C VAL A 48 1.48 3.05 -9.51
N THR A 49 1.41 3.25 -10.82
CA THR A 49 0.24 2.87 -11.60
C THR A 49 0.09 1.36 -11.60
N ILE A 50 -1.12 0.89 -11.35
CA ILE A 50 -1.50 -0.52 -11.36
C ILE A 50 -2.41 -0.81 -12.54
N ASN A 51 -2.38 -2.06 -13.00
CA ASN A 51 -3.28 -2.52 -14.04
C ASN A 51 -4.73 -2.54 -13.53
N ALA A 52 -5.69 -2.18 -14.39
CA ALA A 52 -7.12 -2.23 -14.10
C ALA A 52 -7.58 -3.59 -13.51
N LYS A 53 -7.05 -4.71 -14.03
CA LYS A 53 -7.34 -6.05 -13.50
C LYS A 53 -6.91 -6.21 -12.04
N LEU A 54 -5.76 -5.63 -11.66
CA LEU A 54 -5.29 -5.66 -10.28
C LEU A 54 -6.17 -4.76 -9.38
N ALA A 55 -6.58 -3.60 -9.88
CA ALA A 55 -7.48 -2.70 -9.17
C ALA A 55 -8.85 -3.36 -8.90
N GLU A 56 -9.39 -4.09 -9.87
CA GLU A 56 -10.63 -4.86 -9.72
C GLU A 56 -10.49 -5.95 -8.64
N ILE A 57 -9.44 -6.77 -8.70
CA ILE A 57 -9.19 -7.80 -7.68
C ILE A 57 -9.10 -7.18 -6.27
N LEU A 58 -8.36 -6.08 -6.13
CA LEU A 58 -8.24 -5.38 -4.85
C LEU A 58 -9.59 -4.84 -4.35
N LYS A 59 -10.43 -4.32 -5.25
CA LYS A 59 -11.72 -3.73 -4.93
C LYS A 59 -12.79 -4.76 -4.58
N PHE A 60 -12.88 -5.85 -5.33
CA PHE A 60 -13.95 -6.84 -5.24
C PHE A 60 -13.63 -8.03 -4.34
N GLU A 61 -12.41 -8.57 -4.42
CA GLU A 61 -12.05 -9.79 -3.70
C GLU A 61 -11.55 -9.48 -2.28
N TRP A 62 -10.69 -8.47 -2.13
CA TRP A 62 -9.95 -8.26 -0.89
C TRP A 62 -10.64 -7.33 0.11
N ARG A 63 -11.36 -6.29 -0.35
CA ARG A 63 -12.06 -5.38 0.57
C ARG A 63 -13.33 -5.98 1.16
N VAL A 64 -14.01 -6.85 0.40
CA VAL A 64 -15.25 -7.54 0.83
C VAL A 64 -14.94 -8.63 1.87
N SER A 65 -13.78 -9.30 1.74
CA SER A 65 -13.34 -10.35 2.67
C SER A 65 -13.14 -9.87 4.11
N LYS A 66 -12.95 -8.56 4.37
CA LYS A 66 -12.78 -8.02 5.73
C LYS A 66 -14.10 -7.72 6.46
N SER A 67 -15.25 -8.08 5.88
CA SER A 67 -16.57 -7.77 6.43
C SER A 67 -17.22 -8.91 7.22
N TYR A 68 -16.43 -9.87 7.72
CA TYR A 68 -16.86 -10.95 8.62
C TYR A 68 -16.27 -10.80 10.02
#